data_AF-A0A662WB43-F1
#
_entry.id   AF-A0A662WB43-F1
#
_cell.length_a   1.000
_cell.length_b   1.000
_cell.length_c   1.000
_cell.angle_alpha   90.00
_cell.angle_beta   90.00
_cell.angle_gamma   90.00
#
_symmetry.space_group_name_H-M   'P 1'
#
loop_
_entity.id
_entity.type
_entity.pdbx_description
1 polymer ?
#
loop_
_entity_poly.entity_id
_entity_poly.type
_entity_poly.pdbx_seq_one_letter_code
_entity_poly.pdbx_strand_id
1 'polypeptide(L)' 'MNVGEVARFVIAPQYGYGSEGFAPKVEPDETLDFEIELIRFKVCSAVIQSPVAGVPSAN' A
#
# COMPACT_ATOMS: atom_id res chain seq x y z
N MET A 1 -11.38 5.86 6.92
CA MET A 1 -10.97 5.30 8.22
C MET A 1 -10.43 6.40 9.09
N ASN A 2 -10.88 6.44 10.34
CA ASN A 2 -10.37 7.33 11.37
C ASN A 2 -9.38 6.59 12.28
N VAL A 3 -8.48 7.32 12.95
CA VAL A 3 -7.58 6.69 13.93
C VAL A 3 -8.43 6.10 15.06
N GLY A 4 -8.18 4.83 15.39
CA GLY A 4 -8.95 4.04 16.35
C GLY A 4 -10.18 3.32 15.76
N GLU A 5 -10.43 3.45 14.46
CA GLU A 5 -11.53 2.73 13.79
C GLU A 5 -11.12 1.28 13.49
N VAL A 6 -12.00 0.34 13.85
CA VAL A 6 -11.92 -1.07 13.46
C VAL A 6 -12.97 -1.32 12.39
N ALA A 7 -12.56 -1.85 11.24
CA ALA A 7 -13.48 -2.22 10.17
C ALA A 7 -13.11 -3.55 9.52
N ARG A 8 -14.12 -4.24 8.98
CA ARG A 8 -13.95 -5.50 8.25
C ARG A 8 -13.79 -5.23 6.75
N PHE A 9 -12.73 -5.76 6.17
CA PHE A 9 -12.40 -5.68 4.75
C PHE A 9 -12.52 -7.05 4.12
N VAL A 10 -13.48 -7.17 3.20
CA VAL A 10 -13.62 -8.33 2.33
C VAL A 10 -12.99 -7.97 0.98
N ILE A 11 -11.82 -8.53 0.71
CA ILE A 11 -11.00 -8.24 -0.45
C ILE A 11 -11.13 -9.40 -1.42
N ALA A 12 -11.80 -9.15 -2.55
CA ALA A 12 -11.87 -10.11 -3.64
C ALA A 12 -10.47 -10.39 -4.21
N PRO A 13 -10.20 -11.60 -4.74
CA PRO A 13 -8.85 -12.04 -5.11
C PRO A 13 -8.15 -11.10 -6.09
N GLN A 14 -8.87 -10.48 -7.02
CA GLN A 14 -8.33 -9.50 -7.98
C GLN A 14 -7.74 -8.24 -7.33
N TYR A 15 -8.07 -7.95 -6.07
CA TYR A 15 -7.51 -6.85 -5.27
C TYR A 15 -6.48 -7.33 -4.23
N GLY A 16 -6.31 -8.64 -4.09
CA GLY A 16 -5.40 -9.28 -3.13
C GLY A 16 -4.25 -10.00 -3.84
N TYR A 17 -4.15 -11.32 -3.65
CA TYR A 17 -3.09 -12.16 -4.20
C TYR A 17 -3.41 -12.78 -5.57
N GLY A 18 -4.64 -12.61 -6.07
CA GLY A 18 -5.07 -13.14 -7.36
C GLY A 18 -4.87 -14.65 -7.50
N SER A 19 -4.73 -15.11 -8.75
CA SER A 19 -4.55 -16.52 -9.08
C SER A 19 -3.15 -17.06 -8.76
N GLU A 20 -2.20 -16.19 -8.41
CA GLU A 20 -0.88 -16.63 -7.94
C GLU A 20 -0.92 -17.06 -6.46
N GLY A 21 -1.83 -16.49 -5.67
CA GLY A 21 -1.92 -16.75 -4.24
C GLY A 21 -0.64 -16.36 -3.49
N PHE A 22 -0.48 -16.88 -2.28
CA PHE A 22 0.76 -16.76 -1.51
C PHE A 22 0.99 -18.02 -0.68
N ALA A 23 1.53 -19.05 -1.32
CA ALA A 23 1.76 -20.34 -0.69
C ALA A 23 2.82 -20.25 0.44
N PRO A 24 2.61 -20.95 1.58
CA PRO A 24 1.51 -21.87 1.89
C PRO A 24 0.31 -21.24 2.60
N LYS A 25 0.25 -19.90 2.68
CA LYS A 25 -0.65 -19.18 3.60
C LYS A 25 -1.95 -18.68 2.96
N VAL A 26 -1.94 -18.46 1.65
CA VAL A 26 -3.11 -18.00 0.87
C VAL A 26 -3.17 -18.80 -0.43
N GLU A 27 -4.33 -19.36 -0.74
CA GLU A 27 -4.58 -20.12 -1.97
C GLU A 27 -4.80 -19.19 -3.18
N PRO A 28 -4.63 -19.71 -4.41
CA PRO A 28 -5.07 -19.02 -5.62
C PRO A 28 -6.55 -18.61 -5.57
N ASP A 29 -6.84 -17.39 -6.02
CA ASP A 29 -8.20 -16.84 -6.11
C ASP A 29 -8.97 -16.80 -4.77
N GLU A 30 -8.26 -16.81 -3.65
CA GLU A 30 -8.87 -16.73 -2.32
C GLU A 30 -9.38 -15.31 -2.01
N THR A 31 -10.60 -15.22 -1.48
CA THR A 31 -11.16 -13.96 -0.98
C THR A 31 -10.68 -13.73 0.45
N LEU A 32 -10.02 -12.61 0.69
CA LEU A 32 -9.44 -12.30 2.00
C LEU A 32 -10.46 -11.56 2.86
N ASP A 33 -10.63 -12.02 4.10
CA ASP A 33 -11.48 -11.37 5.09
C ASP A 33 -10.63 -10.93 6.28
N PHE A 34 -10.42 -9.62 6.41
CA PHE A 34 -9.59 -9.05 7.45
C PHE A 34 -10.37 -8.08 8.32
N GLU A 35 -10.13 -8.16 9.62
CA GLU A 35 -10.47 -7.10 10.56
C GLU A 35 -9.25 -6.19 10.74
N ILE A 36 -9.39 -4.91 10.38
CA ILE A 36 -8.29 -3.95 10.37
C ILE A 36 -8.61 -2.83 11.34
N GLU A 37 -7.67 -2.57 12.25
CA GLU A 37 -7.68 -1.40 13.15
C GLU A 37 -6.68 -0.34 12.67
N LEU A 38 -7.13 0.90 12.49
CA LEU A 38 -6.25 2.02 12.15
C LEU A 38 -5.63 2.63 13.41
N ILE A 39 -4.47 2.12 13.84
CA ILE A 39 -3.77 2.60 15.04
C ILE A 39 -3.15 4.00 14.85
N ARG A 40 -2.51 4.24 13.70
CA ARG A 40 -1.88 5.52 13.35
C ARG A 40 -1.59 5.60 11.86
N PHE A 41 -1.70 6.79 11.27
CA PHE A 41 -1.18 7.07 9.93
C PHE A 41 -0.37 8.37 9.91
N LYS A 42 0.56 8.48 8.96
CA LYS A 42 1.30 9.70 8.67
C LYS A 42 1.12 10.03 7.20
N VAL A 43 0.55 11.18 6.90
CA VAL A 43 0.47 11.66 5.51
C VAL A 43 1.88 12.00 5.05
N CYS A 44 2.36 11.29 4.03
CA CYS A 44 3.61 11.62 3.40
C CYS A 44 3.35 12.73 2.36
N SER A 45 3.70 13.97 2.70
CA SER A 45 3.81 15.03 1.69
C SER A 45 5.18 14.89 1.03
N ALA A 46 5.26 14.11 -0.04
CA ALA A 46 6.46 14.04 -0.85
C ALA A 46 6.64 15.40 -1.55
N VAL A 47 7.44 16.29 -0.96
CA VAL A 47 7.99 17.42 -1.70
C VAL A 47 9.04 16.84 -2.64
N ILE A 48 8.70 16.71 -3.91
CA ILE A 48 9.66 16.45 -4.98
C ILE A 48 10.58 17.67 -5.15
N GLN A 49 11.52 17.90 -4.22
CA GLN A 49 12.69 18.70 -4.58
C GLN A 49 13.58 17.81 -5.44
N SER A 50 13.36 17.87 -6.76
CA SER A 50 14.39 17.46 -7.70
C SER A 50 15.60 18.39 -7.50
N PRO A 51 16.78 17.88 -7.13
CA PRO A 51 17.98 18.69 -7.24
C PRO A 51 18.30 18.78 -8.73
N VAL A 52 18.12 19.96 -9.33
CA VAL A 52 18.77 20.25 -10.61
C VAL A 52 20.27 20.26 -10.31
N ALA A 53 20.93 19.13 -10.54
CA ALA A 53 22.38 19.04 -10.49
C ALA A 53 22.89 20.01 -11.57
N GLY A 54 23.63 21.03 -11.12
CA GLY A 54 24.12 22.09 -11.99
C GLY A 54 24.81 21.52 -13.23
N VAL A 55 24.39 22.02 -14.38
CA VAL A 55 25.23 21.97 -15.58
C VAL A 55 26.17 23.17 -15.44
N PRO A 56 27.46 23.00 -15.10
CA PRO A 56 28.40 24.11 -15.24
C PRO A 56 28.50 24.42 -16.73
N SER A 57 27.91 25.55 -17.11
CA SER A 57 28.11 26.17 -18.41
C SER A 57 29.61 26.31 -18.65
N ALA A 58 30.07 25.73 -19.76
CA ALA A 58 31.43 25.81 -20.24
C ALA A 58 31.91 27.28 -20.27
N ASN A 59 33.09 27.49 -19.71
CA ASN A 59 34.07 28.48 -20.14
C ASN A 59 35.10 27.71 -20.97
#